data_AF-A0A945VBT8-F1
#
_entry.id   AF-A0A945VBT8-F1
#
_cell.length_a   1.000
_cell.length_b   1.000
_cell.length_c   1.000
_cell.angle_alpha   90.00
_cell.angle_beta   90.00
_cell.angle_gamma   90.00
#
_symmetry.space_group_name_H-M   'P 1'
#
loop_
_entity.id
_entity.type
_entity.pdbx_description
1 polymer ?
#
loop_
_entity_poly.entity_id
_entity_poly.type
_entity_poly.pdbx_seq_one_letter_code
_entity_poly.pdbx_strand_id
1 'polypeptide(L)'
;MENIYLLPAALFPAIPLMMISFGNRYTTLATLIRKIHDDLMSRHLTKEDKETNSYLKQIDVLRKRLTLNRATSTLAAMAFITNLIAIYFAYVENFTSFGVMFIASLIMFGLALVLYIIELQLATKALDTHLQDLAEL
;
A
#
# COMPACT_ATOMS: atom_id res chain seq x y z
N MET A 1 6.07 -11.27 34.07
CA MET A 1 6.08 -11.90 32.74
C MET A 1 4.79 -11.66 31.94
N GLU A 2 3.74 -11.04 32.51
CA GLU A 2 2.48 -10.76 31.80
C GLU A 2 2.60 -9.71 30.67
N ASN A 3 3.56 -8.79 30.76
CA ASN A 3 3.69 -7.69 29.79
C ASN A 3 4.22 -8.11 28.40
N ILE A 4 4.83 -9.30 28.25
CA ILE A 4 5.44 -9.69 26.98
C ILE A 4 4.39 -9.98 25.89
N TYR A 5 3.19 -10.39 26.31
CA TYR A 5 2.03 -10.61 25.44
C TYR A 5 1.36 -9.32 24.97
N LEU A 6 1.63 -8.18 25.62
CA LEU A 6 1.11 -6.88 25.19
C LEU A 6 1.77 -6.39 23.89
N LEU A 7 3.02 -6.80 23.62
CA LEU A 7 3.77 -6.35 22.45
C LEU A 7 3.15 -6.87 21.13
N PRO A 8 2.86 -8.18 20.98
CA PRO A 8 2.15 -8.67 19.80
C PRO A 8 0.67 -8.25 19.76
N ALA A 9 0.03 -8.10 20.92
CA ALA A 9 -1.36 -7.67 21.02
C ALA A 9 -1.56 -6.24 20.49
N ALA A 10 -0.56 -5.36 20.60
CA ALA A 10 -0.61 -4.02 20.02
C ALA A 10 -0.53 -4.03 18.48
N LEU A 11 0.23 -4.96 17.90
CA LEU A 11 0.35 -5.11 16.44
C LEU A 11 -0.89 -5.76 15.81
N PHE A 12 -1.59 -6.60 16.56
CA PHE A 12 -2.76 -7.36 16.08
C PHE A 12 -3.88 -6.48 15.50
N PRO A 13 -4.31 -5.36 16.12
CA PRO A 13 -5.29 -4.47 15.51
C PRO A 13 -4.66 -3.49 14.49
N ALA A 14 -3.42 -3.09 14.69
CA ALA A 14 -2.77 -2.06 13.87
C ALA A 14 -2.54 -2.52 12.42
N ILE A 15 -2.04 -3.74 12.23
CA ILE A 15 -1.72 -4.24 10.88
C ILE A 15 -2.98 -4.44 10.02
N PRO A 16 -4.06 -5.12 10.49
CA PRO A 16 -5.28 -5.26 9.72
C PRO A 16 -5.96 -3.92 9.41
N LEU A 17 -5.97 -2.98 10.35
CA LEU A 17 -6.50 -1.63 10.11
C LEU A 17 -5.75 -0.92 8.97
N MET A 18 -4.42 -1.06 8.95
CA MET A 18 -3.59 -0.54 7.87
C MET A 18 -3.88 -1.25 6.53
N MET A 19 -4.05 -2.57 6.55
CA MET A 19 -4.42 -3.35 5.36
C MET A 19 -5.78 -2.93 4.77
N ILE A 20 -6.77 -2.63 5.62
CA ILE A 20 -8.07 -2.09 5.17
C ILE A 20 -7.86 -0.76 4.44
N SER A 21 -7.03 0.14 4.98
CA SER A 21 -6.68 1.40 4.33
C SER A 21 -6.04 1.18 2.95
N PHE A 22 -5.11 0.23 2.83
CA PHE A 22 -4.49 -0.12 1.55
C PHE A 22 -5.47 -0.74 0.58
N GLY A 23 -6.41 -1.57 1.05
CA GLY A 23 -7.48 -2.15 0.25
C GLY A 23 -8.40 -1.08 -0.34
N ASN A 24 -8.78 -0.10 0.47
CA ASN A 24 -9.57 1.06 0.02
C ASN A 24 -8.82 1.84 -1.06
N ARG A 25 -7.54 2.17 -0.82
CA ARG A 25 -6.69 2.86 -1.82
C ARG A 25 -6.54 2.07 -3.12
N TYR A 26 -6.33 0.76 -3.02
CA TYR A 26 -6.23 -0.11 -4.18
C TYR A 26 -7.50 -0.04 -5.04
N THR A 27 -8.66 -0.12 -4.39
CA THR A 27 -9.96 -0.03 -5.06
C THR A 27 -10.15 1.33 -5.72
N THR A 28 -9.84 2.42 -5.02
CA THR A 28 -9.91 3.78 -5.59
C THR A 28 -9.01 3.94 -6.82
N LEU A 29 -7.75 3.51 -6.75
CA LEU A 29 -6.81 3.59 -7.88
C LEU A 29 -7.28 2.74 -9.06
N ALA A 30 -7.78 1.52 -8.81
CA ALA A 30 -8.29 0.65 -9.85
C ALA A 30 -9.54 1.23 -10.54
N THR A 31 -10.44 1.85 -9.77
CA THR A 31 -11.62 2.53 -10.31
C THR A 31 -11.24 3.75 -11.15
N LEU A 32 -10.24 4.53 -10.72
CA LEU A 32 -9.72 5.65 -11.50
C LEU A 32 -9.12 5.20 -12.84
N ILE A 33 -8.31 4.13 -12.84
CA ILE A 33 -7.73 3.57 -14.06
C ILE A 33 -8.83 3.12 -15.03
N ARG A 34 -9.87 2.41 -14.53
CA ARG A 34 -11.01 2.00 -15.36
C ARG A 34 -11.77 3.20 -15.92
N LYS A 35 -12.03 4.22 -15.10
CA LYS A 35 -12.72 5.44 -15.54
C LYS A 35 -11.96 6.16 -16.66
N ILE A 36 -10.63 6.29 -16.55
CA ILE A 36 -9.81 6.89 -17.61
C ILE A 36 -9.86 6.04 -18.88
N HIS A 37 -9.82 4.71 -18.74
CA HIS A 37 -9.94 3.79 -19.86
C HIS A 37 -11.29 3.90 -20.58
N ASP A 38 -12.38 4.00 -19.83
CA ASP A 38 -13.73 4.17 -20.36
C ASP A 38 -13.89 5.53 -21.07
N ASP A 39 -13.32 6.60 -20.52
CA ASP A 39 -13.34 7.94 -21.13
C ASP A 39 -12.57 7.95 -22.47
N LEU A 40 -11.39 7.33 -22.51
CA LEU A 40 -10.61 7.13 -23.74
C LEU A 40 -11.39 6.36 -24.82
N MET A 41 -12.05 5.27 -24.43
CA MET A 41 -12.83 4.44 -25.35
C MET A 41 -14.07 5.19 -25.87
N SER A 42 -14.76 5.93 -25.00
CA SER A 42 -15.97 6.69 -25.36
C SER A 42 -15.68 7.81 -26.36
N ARG A 43 -14.56 8.51 -26.20
CA ARG A 43 -14.15 9.62 -27.07
C ARG A 43 -13.57 9.19 -28.42
N HIS A 44 -13.47 7.88 -28.69
CA HIS A 44 -12.89 7.33 -29.92
C HIS A 44 -11.49 7.89 -30.23
N LEU A 45 -10.74 8.25 -29.18
CA LEU A 45 -9.43 8.85 -29.28
C LEU A 45 -8.45 7.83 -29.89
N THR A 46 -7.78 8.22 -30.96
CA THR A 46 -6.80 7.38 -31.66
C THR A 46 -5.43 7.56 -31.00
N LYS A 47 -4.50 6.61 -31.20
CA LYS A 47 -3.13 6.69 -30.64
C LYS A 47 -2.35 7.94 -31.07
N GLU A 48 -2.82 8.64 -32.10
CA GLU A 48 -2.19 9.85 -32.66
C GLU A 48 -2.63 11.15 -31.98
N ASP A 49 -3.68 11.11 -31.14
CA ASP A 49 -4.18 12.31 -30.46
C ASP A 49 -3.29 12.70 -29.27
N LYS A 50 -2.96 14.00 -29.17
CA LYS A 50 -2.19 14.56 -28.04
C LYS A 50 -2.85 14.26 -26.69
N GLU A 51 -4.19 14.23 -26.64
CA GLU A 51 -4.94 13.89 -25.43
C GLU A 51 -4.70 12.43 -25.00
N THR A 52 -4.66 11.48 -25.93
CA THR A 52 -4.36 10.06 -25.65
C THR A 52 -3.04 9.89 -24.93
N ASN A 53 -2.02 10.65 -25.31
CA ASN A 53 -0.70 10.59 -24.69
C ASN A 53 -0.73 11.09 -23.23
N SER A 54 -1.50 12.14 -22.93
CA SER A 54 -1.71 12.65 -21.57
C SER A 54 -2.42 11.62 -20.67
N TYR A 55 -3.49 11.00 -21.17
CA TYR A 55 -4.22 9.96 -20.43
C TYR A 55 -3.37 8.70 -20.18
N LEU A 56 -2.57 8.27 -21.16
CA LEU A 56 -1.65 7.14 -20.98
C LEU A 56 -0.60 7.44 -19.90
N LYS A 57 -0.05 8.66 -19.88
CA LYS A 57 0.88 9.10 -18.84
C LYS A 57 0.24 9.08 -17.44
N GLN A 58 -1.03 9.47 -17.32
CA GLN A 58 -1.77 9.36 -16.06
C GLN A 58 -1.98 7.90 -15.63
N ILE A 59 -2.35 7.02 -16.56
CA ILE A 59 -2.49 5.57 -16.28
C ILE A 59 -1.17 4.99 -15.78
N ASP A 60 -0.04 5.35 -16.38
CA ASP A 60 1.27 4.86 -15.95
C ASP A 60 1.62 5.29 -14.52
N VAL A 61 1.33 6.55 -14.16
CA VAL A 61 1.51 7.05 -12.79
C VAL A 61 0.61 6.29 -11.81
N LEU A 62 -0.67 6.10 -12.15
CA LEU A 62 -1.62 5.35 -11.32
C LEU A 62 -1.22 3.89 -11.17
N ARG A 63 -0.72 3.26 -12.23
CA ARG A 63 -0.23 1.88 -12.22
C ARG A 63 0.98 1.72 -11.32
N LYS A 64 1.94 2.64 -11.39
CA LYS A 64 3.11 2.65 -10.49
C LYS A 64 2.68 2.73 -9.03
N ARG A 65 1.75 3.64 -8.71
CA ARG A 65 1.18 3.77 -7.36
C ARG A 65 0.45 2.50 -6.91
N LEU A 66 -0.33 1.88 -7.81
CA LEU A 66 -1.02 0.61 -7.54
C LEU A 66 -0.03 -0.50 -7.18
N THR A 67 1.09 -0.61 -7.91
CA THR A 67 2.15 -1.58 -7.62
C THR A 67 2.81 -1.33 -6.25
N LEU A 68 3.09 -0.07 -5.90
CA LEU A 68 3.63 0.28 -4.58
C LEU A 68 2.65 -0.06 -3.45
N ASN A 69 1.37 0.28 -3.62
CA ASN A 69 0.33 -0.03 -2.63
C ASN A 69 0.16 -1.55 -2.44
N ARG A 70 0.23 -2.32 -3.54
CA ARG A 70 0.23 -3.79 -3.48
C ARG A 70 1.44 -4.32 -2.71
N ALA A 71 2.65 -3.85 -3.02
CA ALA A 71 3.88 -4.29 -2.34
C ALA A 71 3.83 -4.00 -0.84
N THR A 72 3.36 -2.81 -0.45
CA THR A 72 3.17 -2.40 0.94
C THR A 72 2.20 -3.32 1.68
N SER A 73 1.05 -3.63 1.06
CA SER A 73 0.05 -4.52 1.64
C SER A 73 0.54 -5.97 1.77
N THR A 74 1.26 -6.49 0.77
CA THR A 74 1.88 -7.82 0.84
C THR A 74 2.91 -7.90 1.96
N LEU A 75 3.75 -6.89 2.13
CA LEU A 75 4.75 -6.86 3.20
C LEU A 75 4.12 -6.75 4.59
N ALA A 76 3.06 -5.94 4.74
CA ALA A 76 2.28 -5.87 5.97
C ALA A 76 1.61 -7.21 6.32
N ALA A 77 1.03 -7.90 5.31
CA ALA A 77 0.45 -9.23 5.51
C ALA A 77 1.49 -10.28 5.93
N MET A 78 2.69 -10.26 5.32
CA MET A 78 3.80 -11.12 5.73
C MET A 78 4.21 -10.85 7.18
N ALA A 79 4.36 -9.58 7.56
CA ALA A 79 4.65 -9.18 8.94
C ALA A 79 3.58 -9.68 9.92
N PHE A 80 2.31 -9.60 9.55
CA PHE A 80 1.20 -10.09 10.37
C PHE A 80 1.28 -11.60 10.60
N ILE A 81 1.54 -12.39 9.55
CA ILE A 81 1.70 -13.85 9.65
C ILE A 81 2.87 -14.19 10.57
N THR A 82 4.02 -13.53 10.40
CA THR A 82 5.18 -13.74 11.28
C THR A 82 4.87 -13.36 12.73
N ASN A 83 4.07 -12.31 12.97
CA ASN A 83 3.61 -11.94 14.31
C ASN A 83 2.68 -13.01 14.92
N LEU A 84 1.79 -13.62 14.14
CA LEU A 84 0.94 -14.72 14.62
C LEU A 84 1.79 -15.94 15.02
N ILE A 85 2.84 -16.25 14.25
CA ILE A 85 3.81 -17.31 14.59
C ILE A 85 4.57 -16.95 15.88
N ALA A 86 4.94 -15.68 16.07
CA ALA A 86 5.56 -15.24 17.32
C ALA A 86 4.62 -15.49 18.51
N ILE A 87 3.35 -15.11 18.43
CA ILE A 87 2.35 -15.34 19.48
C ILE A 87 2.24 -16.84 19.81
N TYR A 88 2.28 -17.72 18.80
CA TYR A 88 2.31 -19.16 19.02
C TYR A 88 3.54 -19.61 19.83
N PHE A 89 4.74 -19.11 19.52
CA PHE A 89 5.92 -19.45 20.32
C PHE A 89 5.87 -18.91 21.75
N ALA A 90 5.25 -17.76 21.97
CA ALA A 90 5.01 -17.25 23.32
C ALA A 90 4.06 -18.18 24.10
N TYR A 91 3.02 -18.72 23.44
CA TYR A 91 2.09 -19.67 24.06
C TYR A 91 2.76 -20.99 24.49
N VAL A 92 3.73 -21.49 23.72
CA VAL A 92 4.51 -22.69 24.07
C VAL A 92 5.70 -22.35 25.01
N GLU A 93 5.74 -21.14 25.56
CA GLU A 93 6.80 -20.64 26.46
C GLU A 93 8.22 -20.67 25.86
N ASN A 94 8.34 -20.72 24.53
CA ASN A 94 9.61 -20.65 23.82
C ASN A 94 9.99 -19.18 23.52
N PHE A 95 10.53 -18.50 24.53
CA PHE A 95 10.84 -17.07 24.46
C PHE A 95 11.95 -16.71 23.45
N THR A 96 12.89 -17.62 23.18
CA THR A 96 13.96 -17.38 22.20
C THR A 96 13.38 -17.30 20.79
N SER A 97 12.57 -18.29 20.39
CA SER A 97 11.90 -18.30 19.08
C SER A 97 10.89 -17.17 18.95
N PHE A 98 10.17 -16.86 20.02
CA PHE A 98 9.28 -15.69 20.10
C PHE A 98 10.03 -14.40 19.76
N GLY A 99 11.15 -14.13 20.43
CA GLY A 99 11.92 -12.90 20.24
C GLY A 99 12.40 -12.73 18.79
N VAL A 100 12.92 -13.81 18.18
CA VAL A 100 13.40 -13.78 16.80
C VAL A 100 12.25 -13.48 15.82
N MET A 101 11.12 -14.18 15.95
CA MET A 101 9.96 -13.98 15.07
C MET A 101 9.31 -12.61 15.26
N PHE A 102 9.24 -12.13 16.51
CA PHE A 102 8.68 -10.83 16.82
C PHE A 102 9.53 -9.67 16.27
N ILE A 103 10.87 -9.77 16.38
CA ILE A 103 11.76 -8.76 15.77
C ILE A 103 11.66 -8.81 14.24
N ALA A 104 11.59 -10.01 13.65
CA ALA A 104 11.42 -10.17 12.21
C ALA A 104 10.12 -9.52 11.70
N SER A 105 9.00 -9.72 12.40
CA SER A 105 7.73 -9.08 12.04
C SER A 105 7.80 -7.56 12.16
N LEU A 106 8.47 -7.04 13.19
CA LEU A 106 8.64 -5.60 13.39
C LEU A 106 9.47 -4.95 12.28
N ILE A 107 10.56 -5.59 11.85
CA ILE A 107 11.38 -5.11 10.73
C ILE A 107 10.56 -5.10 9.44
N MET A 108 9.84 -6.18 9.12
CA MET A 108 8.97 -6.23 7.94
C MET A 108 7.88 -5.16 7.97
N PHE A 109 7.24 -4.96 9.13
CA PHE A 109 6.21 -3.93 9.30
C PHE A 109 6.80 -2.52 9.17
N GLY A 110 7.99 -2.27 9.72
CA GLY A 110 8.72 -1.02 9.54
C GLY A 110 9.05 -0.73 8.08
N LEU A 111 9.51 -1.74 7.33
CA LEU A 111 9.74 -1.61 5.89
C LEU A 111 8.44 -1.33 5.12
N ALA A 112 7.32 -1.95 5.50
CA ALA A 112 6.01 -1.64 4.93
C ALA A 112 5.63 -0.17 5.19
N LEU A 113 5.86 0.35 6.39
CA LEU A 113 5.61 1.76 6.70
C LEU A 113 6.47 2.72 5.86
N VAL A 114 7.74 2.40 5.63
CA VAL A 114 8.61 3.22 4.77
C VAL A 114 8.09 3.24 3.33
N LEU A 115 7.73 2.09 2.76
CA LEU A 115 7.13 2.02 1.42
C LEU A 115 5.82 2.80 1.34
N TYR A 116 5.01 2.73 2.40
CA TYR A 116 3.76 3.49 2.50
C TYR A 116 4.00 5.01 2.49
N ILE A 117 5.00 5.49 3.25
CA ILE A 117 5.37 6.91 3.26
C ILE A 117 5.80 7.34 1.85
N ILE A 118 6.61 6.54 1.17
CA ILE A 118 7.05 6.82 -0.20
C ILE A 118 5.84 6.91 -1.15
N GLU A 119 4.90 5.96 -1.08
CA GLU A 119 3.66 5.99 -1.88
C GLU A 119 2.86 7.26 -1.62
N LEU A 120 2.73 7.67 -0.36
CA LEU A 120 2.00 8.87 0.05
C LEU A 120 2.62 10.14 -0.56
N GLN A 121 3.94 10.27 -0.55
CA GLN A 121 4.64 11.41 -1.15
C GLN A 121 4.44 11.44 -2.69
N LEU A 122 4.52 10.28 -3.34
CA LEU A 122 4.25 10.14 -4.77
C LEU A 122 2.79 10.49 -5.12
N ALA A 123 1.85 10.11 -4.25
CA ALA A 123 0.43 10.41 -4.41
C ALA A 123 0.16 11.91 -4.41
N THR A 124 0.69 12.63 -3.43
CA THR A 124 0.52 14.08 -3.32
C THR A 124 1.20 14.80 -4.49
N LYS A 125 2.44 14.44 -4.82
CA LYS A 125 3.17 15.08 -5.93
C LYS A 125 2.47 14.90 -7.28
N ALA A 126 1.93 13.71 -7.54
CA ALA A 126 1.18 13.45 -8.78
C ALA A 126 -0.10 14.29 -8.85
N LEU A 127 -0.78 14.49 -7.72
CA LEU A 127 -1.97 15.32 -7.64
C LEU A 127 -1.65 16.80 -7.86
N ASP A 128 -0.61 17.32 -7.20
CA ASP A 128 -0.18 18.72 -7.36
C ASP A 128 0.19 19.03 -8.80
N THR A 129 0.92 18.13 -9.46
CA THR A 129 1.29 18.29 -10.88
C THR A 129 0.04 18.34 -11.77
N HIS A 130 -0.94 17.46 -11.52
CA HIS A 130 -2.18 17.44 -12.28
C HIS A 130 -3.05 18.69 -12.05
N LEU A 131 -3.04 19.24 -10.84
CA LEU A 131 -3.76 20.47 -10.51
C LEU A 131 -3.09 21.71 -11.13
N GLN A 132 -1.76 21.75 -11.19
CA GLN A 132 -1.02 22.81 -11.88
C GLN A 132 -1.32 22.82 -13.38
N ASP A 133 -1.28 21.65 -14.03
CA ASP A 133 -1.63 21.52 -15.46
C ASP A 133 -3.06 22.02 -15.76
N LEU A 134 -4.00 21.88 -14.82
CA LEU A 134 -5.37 22.39 -14.95
C LEU A 134 -5.51 23.89 -14.68
N ALA A 135 -4.65 24.47 -13.83
CA ALA A 135 -4.68 25.89 -13.51
C ALA A 135 -4.04 26.77 -14.61
N GLU A 136 -3.21 26.18 -15.47
CA GLU A 136 -2.56 26.84 -16.61
C GLU A 136 -3.39 26.77 -17.91
N LEU A 137 -4.56 26.12 -17.88
CA LEU A 137 -5.57 26.06 -18.96
C LEU A 137 -6.57 27.23 -18.87
#